data_AF-A0A9W9SEU6-F1
#
_entry.id   AF-A0A9W9SEU6-F1
#
_cell.length_a   1.000
_cell.length_b   1.000
_cell.length_c   1.000
_cell.angle_alpha   90.00
_cell.angle_beta   90.00
_cell.angle_gamma   90.00
#
_symmetry.space_group_name_H-M   'P 1'
#
loop_
_entity.id
_entity.type
_entity.pdbx_description
1 polymer ?
#
loop_
_entity_poly.entity_id
_entity_poly.type
_entity_poly.pdbx_seq_one_letter_code
_entity_poly.pdbx_strand_id
1 'polypeptide(L)'
;MSPAHQRLVRTSDAIRSRSTGIPASTLWRRANDKPSVADKAANQQYLTPQEEQALVEYILRLADSGYPLPVKFLRSLALIIVRQRSSIFQITDPSLKVRPPGKN
;
A
#
# COMPACT_ATOMS: atom_id res chain seq x y z
N MET A 1 -5.82 25.71 16.10
CA MET A 1 -4.43 25.55 16.59
C MET A 1 -3.77 26.92 16.66
N SER A 2 -3.25 27.33 17.82
CA SER A 2 -2.61 28.64 18.02
C SER A 2 -1.21 28.69 17.37
N PRO A 3 -0.81 29.81 16.73
CA PRO A 3 0.48 29.94 16.05
C PRO A 3 1.70 29.76 16.98
N ALA A 4 1.56 30.02 18.29
CA ALA A 4 2.61 29.77 19.28
C ALA A 4 2.93 28.28 19.45
N HIS A 5 1.91 27.42 19.46
CA HIS A 5 2.07 25.96 19.58
C HIS A 5 2.80 25.36 18.36
N GLN A 6 2.54 25.87 17.15
CA GLN A 6 3.23 25.41 15.95
C GLN A 6 4.73 25.73 15.96
N ARG A 7 5.12 26.86 16.56
CA ARG A 7 6.53 27.27 16.65
C ARG A 7 7.31 26.34 17.58
N LEU A 8 6.72 25.98 18.72
CA LEU A 8 7.32 25.08 19.71
C LEU A 8 7.50 23.65 19.18
N VAL A 9 6.51 23.11 18.47
CA VAL A 9 6.59 21.77 17.85
C VAL A 9 7.68 21.70 16.78
N ARG A 10 7.82 22.75 15.96
CA ARG A 10 8.88 22.79 14.94
C ARG A 10 10.28 22.86 15.55
N THR A 11 10.45 23.59 16.65
CA THR A 11 11.72 23.64 17.38
C THR A 11 12.06 22.31 18.03
N SER A 12 11.08 21.59 18.61
CA SER A 12 11.32 20.26 19.19
C SER A 12 11.68 19.22 18.13
N ASP A 13 11.02 19.25 16.96
CA ASP A 13 11.33 18.36 15.84
C ASP A 13 12.73 18.63 15.27
N ALA A 14 13.16 19.89 15.20
CA ALA A 14 14.49 20.27 14.75
C ALA A 14 15.61 19.77 15.70
N ILE A 15 15.39 19.86 17.01
CA ILE A 15 16.34 19.33 18.01
C ILE A 15 16.44 17.81 17.90
N ARG A 16 15.29 17.12 17.85
CA ARG A 16 15.22 15.67 17.73
C ARG A 16 15.76 15.16 16.40
N SER A 17 15.63 15.95 15.33
CA SER A 17 16.23 15.65 14.02
C SER A 17 17.76 15.62 14.09
N ARG A 18 18.36 16.61 14.77
CA ARG A 18 19.82 16.68 14.94
C ARG A 18 20.39 15.55 15.79
N SER A 19 19.67 15.12 16.82
CA SER A 19 20.13 14.05 17.72
C SER A 19 19.93 12.63 17.15
N THR A 20 18.91 12.42 16.31
CA THR A 20 18.56 11.09 15.77
C THR A 20 18.97 10.89 14.31
N GLY A 21 19.37 11.96 13.61
CA GLY A 21 19.63 11.93 12.17
C GLY A 21 18.37 11.79 11.30
N ILE A 22 17.18 11.70 11.90
CA ILE A 22 15.91 11.60 11.18
C ILE A 22 15.50 13.00 10.72
N PRO A 23 15.10 13.23 9.45
CA PRO A 23 14.64 14.54 9.00
C PRO A 23 13.46 15.06 9.84
N ALA A 24 13.49 16.35 10.20
CA ALA A 24 12.43 16.99 10.99
C ALA A 24 11.04 16.87 10.34
N SER A 25 10.96 16.83 9.01
CA SER A 25 9.73 16.60 8.25
C SER A 25 9.12 15.21 8.51
N THR A 26 9.96 14.19 8.70
CA THR A 26 9.53 12.83 9.06
C THR A 26 9.02 12.77 10.49
N LEU A 27 9.67 13.46 11.42
CA LEU A 27 9.23 13.56 12.82
C LEU A 27 7.88 14.28 12.91
N TRP A 28 7.73 15.40 12.20
CA TRP A 28 6.46 16.11 12.10
C TRP A 28 5.33 15.22 11.55
N ARG A 29 5.60 14.46 10.48
CA ARG A 29 4.61 13.50 9.93
C ARG A 29 4.17 12.47 10.97
N ARG A 30 5.11 11.89 11.72
CA ARG A 30 4.82 10.92 12.79
C ARG A 30 4.01 11.56 13.93
N ALA A 31 4.34 12.77 14.34
CA ALA A 31 3.62 13.51 15.38
C ALA A 31 2.19 13.94 14.98
N ASN A 32 1.88 13.92 13.68
CA ASN A 32 0.55 14.20 13.13
C ASN A 32 -0.14 12.91 12.65
N ASP A 33 0.23 11.76 13.22
CA ASP A 33 -0.34 10.43 12.94
C ASP A 33 -0.39 10.09 11.44
N LYS A 34 0.56 10.61 10.66
CA LYS A 34 0.66 10.26 9.24
C LYS A 34 1.28 8.85 9.13
N PRO A 35 0.60 7.92 8.46
CA PRO A 35 1.11 6.57 8.30
C PRO A 35 2.45 6.59 7.55
N SER A 36 3.32 5.65 7.89
CA SER A 36 4.54 5.46 7.10
C SER A 36 4.20 5.01 5.69
N VAL A 37 5.18 5.08 4.77
CA VAL A 37 4.99 4.58 3.40
C VAL A 37 4.69 3.08 3.43
N ALA A 38 5.30 2.33 4.34
CA ALA A 38 5.06 0.90 4.51
C ALA A 38 3.63 0.64 5.01
N ASP A 39 3.19 1.33 6.07
CA ASP A 39 1.83 1.17 6.61
C ASP A 39 0.77 1.56 5.57
N LYS A 40 1.04 2.63 4.83
CA LYS A 40 0.17 3.06 3.74
C LYS A 40 0.11 2.01 2.63
N ALA A 41 1.24 1.40 2.26
CA ALA A 41 1.28 0.37 1.23
C ALA A 41 0.50 -0.88 1.68
N ALA A 42 0.68 -1.33 2.93
CA ALA A 42 -0.07 -2.45 3.50
C ALA A 42 -1.58 -2.18 3.52
N ASN A 43 -2.00 -0.98 3.92
CA ASN A 43 -3.41 -0.59 3.92
C ASN A 43 -4.02 -0.41 2.51
N GLN A 44 -3.18 -0.23 1.49
CA GLN A 44 -3.59 -0.06 0.09
C GLN A 44 -3.37 -1.32 -0.76
N GLN A 45 -3.00 -2.44 -0.12
CA GLN A 45 -2.74 -3.70 -0.80
C GLN A 45 -4.05 -4.24 -1.41
N TYR A 46 -4.01 -4.52 -2.71
CA TYR A 46 -5.20 -4.92 -3.47
C TYR A 46 -5.47 -6.43 -3.37
N LEU A 47 -4.38 -7.21 -3.34
CA LEU A 47 -4.38 -8.64 -3.13
C LEU A 47 -3.99 -8.95 -1.68
N THR A 48 -4.32 -10.14 -1.19
CA THR A 48 -3.76 -10.57 0.11
C THR A 48 -2.27 -10.89 -0.05
N PRO A 49 -1.46 -10.82 1.02
CA PRO A 49 -0.04 -11.19 0.95
C PRO A 49 0.21 -12.58 0.34
N GLN A 50 -0.69 -13.53 0.61
CA GLN A 50 -0.63 -14.89 0.06
C GLN A 50 -0.91 -14.92 -1.45
N GLU A 51 -1.91 -14.15 -1.91
CA GLU A 51 -2.23 -14.04 -3.34
C GLU A 51 -1.12 -13.35 -4.13
N GLU A 52 -0.51 -12.29 -3.57
CA GLU A 52 0.63 -11.62 -4.20
C GLU A 52 1.81 -12.56 -4.33
N GLN A 53 2.13 -13.32 -3.27
CA GLN A 53 3.21 -14.30 -3.31
C GLN A 53 2.96 -15.37 -4.39
N ALA A 54 1.76 -15.94 -4.45
CA ALA A 54 1.40 -16.93 -5.47
C ALA A 54 1.48 -16.35 -6.90
N LEU A 55 1.06 -15.10 -7.08
CA LEU A 55 1.16 -14.41 -8.37
C LEU A 55 2.62 -14.18 -8.79
N VAL A 56 3.49 -13.77 -7.85
CA VAL A 56 4.93 -13.60 -8.09
C VAL A 56 5.58 -14.92 -8.48
N GLU A 57 5.32 -15.99 -7.73
CA GLU A 57 5.85 -17.33 -8.03
C GLU A 57 5.40 -17.81 -9.43
N TYR A 58 4.14 -17.58 -9.79
CA TYR A 58 3.62 -17.91 -11.12
C TYR A 58 4.34 -17.14 -12.24
N ILE A 59 4.57 -15.84 -12.05
CA ILE A 59 5.25 -14.99 -13.05
C ILE A 59 6.72 -15.40 -13.19
N LEU A 60 7.41 -15.70 -12.08
CA LEU A 60 8.79 -16.16 -12.12
C LEU A 60 8.90 -17.48 -12.89
N ARG A 61 8.03 -18.46 -12.60
CA ARG A 61 7.97 -19.72 -13.36
C ARG A 61 7.70 -19.50 -14.85
N LEU A 62 6.82 -18.56 -15.20
CA LEU A 62 6.57 -18.19 -16.60
C LEU A 62 7.81 -17.58 -17.27
N ALA A 63 8.52 -16.69 -16.58
CA ALA A 63 9.76 -16.11 -17.08
C ALA A 63 10.85 -17.18 -17.29
N ASP A 64 11.02 -18.08 -16.32
CA ASP A 64 11.99 -19.19 -16.36
C ASP A 64 11.69 -20.17 -17.51
N SER A 65 10.41 -20.37 -17.84
CA SER A 65 9.97 -21.18 -18.99
C SER A 65 10.06 -20.46 -20.34
N GLY A 66 10.60 -19.24 -20.37
CA GLY A 66 10.83 -18.47 -21.60
C GLY A 66 9.68 -17.55 -22.02
N TYR A 67 8.65 -17.40 -21.18
CA TYR A 67 7.49 -16.54 -21.45
C TYR A 67 7.42 -15.39 -20.43
N PRO A 68 8.27 -14.35 -20.58
CA PRO A 68 8.24 -13.19 -19.69
C PRO A 68 6.91 -12.44 -19.85
N LEU A 69 6.19 -12.26 -18.73
CA LEU A 69 4.89 -11.59 -18.72
C LEU A 69 5.05 -10.05 -18.65
N PRO A 70 4.52 -9.29 -19.62
CA PRO A 70 4.57 -7.84 -19.56
C PRO A 70 3.82 -7.27 -18.34
N VAL A 71 4.40 -6.25 -17.70
CA VAL A 71 3.85 -5.58 -16.49
C VAL A 71 2.41 -5.10 -16.66
N LYS A 72 2.00 -4.73 -17.88
CA LYS A 72 0.62 -4.32 -18.22
C LYS A 72 -0.44 -5.38 -17.87
N PHE A 73 -0.08 -6.66 -17.86
CA PHE A 73 -1.02 -7.74 -17.56
C PHE A 73 -1.19 -8.00 -16.05
N LEU A 74 -0.29 -7.52 -15.19
CA LEU A 74 -0.36 -7.73 -13.74
C LEU A 74 -1.70 -7.26 -13.16
N ARG A 75 -2.17 -6.10 -13.63
CA ARG A 75 -3.44 -5.53 -13.21
C ARG A 75 -4.63 -6.42 -13.58
N SER A 76 -4.61 -7.01 -14.78
CA SER A 76 -5.65 -7.92 -15.24
C SER A 76 -5.63 -9.23 -14.46
N LEU A 77 -4.44 -9.78 -14.19
CA LEU A 77 -4.28 -10.99 -13.38
C LEU A 77 -4.77 -10.76 -11.93
N ALA A 78 -4.39 -9.64 -11.32
CA ALA A 78 -4.87 -9.26 -9.99
C ALA A 78 -6.41 -9.14 -9.97
N LEU A 79 -7.03 -8.54 -10.99
CA LEU A 79 -8.49 -8.46 -11.09
C LEU A 79 -9.15 -9.85 -11.19
N ILE A 80 -8.53 -10.79 -11.92
CA ILE A 80 -9.03 -12.17 -12.03
C ILE A 80 -8.98 -12.86 -10.66
N ILE A 81 -7.86 -12.74 -9.93
CA ILE A 81 -7.71 -13.32 -8.59
C ILE A 81 -8.79 -12.77 -7.64
N VAL A 82 -8.98 -11.45 -7.60
CA VAL A 82 -9.98 -10.86 -6.72
C VAL A 82 -11.40 -11.30 -7.08
N ARG A 83 -11.73 -11.39 -8.39
CA ARG A 83 -13.03 -11.90 -8.83
C ARG A 83 -13.27 -13.35 -8.42
N GLN A 84 -12.26 -14.20 -8.54
CA GLN A 84 -12.35 -15.59 -8.10
C GLN A 84 -12.58 -15.67 -6.59
N ARG A 85 -11.85 -14.87 -5.80
CA ARG A 85 -12.10 -14.75 -4.36
C ARG A 85 -13.55 -14.36 -4.07
N SER A 86 -14.07 -13.31 -4.71
CA SER A 86 -15.46 -12.88 -4.53
C SER A 86 -16.51 -13.86 -5.05
N SER A 87 -16.14 -14.79 -5.94
CA SER A 87 -17.04 -15.82 -6.45
C SER A 87 -17.06 -17.08 -5.59
N ILE A 88 -15.92 -17.44 -5.00
CA ILE A 88 -15.76 -18.62 -4.13
C ILE A 88 -16.36 -18.34 -2.75
N PHE A 89 -16.10 -17.15 -2.23
CA PHE A 89 -16.79 -16.61 -1.06
C PHE A 89 -18.02 -15.87 -1.58
N GLN A 90 -19.19 -16.53 -1.66
CA GLN A 90 -20.42 -15.81 -1.97
C GLN A 90 -20.67 -14.74 -0.91
N ILE A 91 -20.21 -13.52 -1.20
CA ILE A 91 -20.54 -12.36 -0.41
C ILE A 91 -21.97 -11.99 -0.81
N THR A 92 -22.91 -12.33 0.05
CA THR A 92 -24.36 -12.02 -0.02
C THR A 92 -24.69 -10.52 0.01
N ASP A 93 -23.71 -9.64 -0.27
CA ASP A 93 -23.88 -8.19 -0.23
C ASP A 93 -23.59 -7.57 -1.61
N PRO A 94 -24.62 -7.08 -2.33
CA PRO A 94 -24.47 -6.46 -3.64
C PRO A 94 -23.71 -5.11 -3.63
N SER A 95 -23.35 -4.57 -2.45
CA SER A 95 -22.50 -3.37 -2.32
C SER A 95 -21.01 -3.64 -2.56
N LEU A 96 -20.55 -4.89 -2.43
CA LEU A 96 -19.14 -5.28 -2.58
C LEU A 96 -18.74 -5.58 -4.03
N LYS A 97 -19.23 -4.76 -4.97
CA LYS A 97 -18.72 -4.76 -6.35
C LYS A 97 -17.25 -4.34 -6.31
N VAL A 98 -16.34 -5.31 -6.41
CA VAL A 98 -14.91 -5.07 -6.52
C VAL A 98 -14.63 -4.28 -7.81
N ARG A 99 -14.25 -3.02 -7.64
CA ARG A 99 -13.82 -2.15 -8.74
C ARG A 99 -12.34 -2.41 -9.05
N PRO A 100 -11.92 -2.28 -10.32
CA PRO A 100 -10.51 -2.37 -10.68
C PRO A 100 -9.75 -1.18 -10.06
N PRO A 101 -8.49 -1.37 -9.64
CA PRO A 101 -7.79 -0.42 -8.77
C PRO A 101 -7.57 0.96 -9.43
N GLY A 102 -8.25 2.03 -9.03
CA GLY A 102 -8.14 3.35 -9.68
C GLY A 102 -9.31 3.71 -10.60
N LYS A 103 -10.43 2.99 -10.51
CA LYS A 103 -11.75 3.51 -10.88
C LYS A 103 -12.55 3.75 -9.60
N ASN A 104 -12.57 5.01 -9.15
CA ASN A 104 -13.50 5.49 -8.12
C ASN A 104 -14.89 5.65 -8.70
#